data_AF-A0A496Q3Z8-F1
#
_entry.id   AF-A0A496Q3Z8-F1
#
_cell.length_a   1.000
_cell.length_b   1.000
_cell.length_c   1.000
_cell.angle_alpha   90.00
_cell.angle_beta   90.00
_cell.angle_gamma   90.00
#
_symmetry.space_group_name_H-M   'P 1'
#
loop_
_entity.id
_entity.type
_entity.pdbx_description
1 polymer ?
#
loop_
_entity_poly.entity_id
_entity_poly.type
_entity_poly.pdbx_seq_one_letter_code
_entity_poly.pdbx_strand_id
1 'polypeptide(L)'
;MSLNRYEQMLLDYVRDHQDESDYWQGIVRDLGRTHPDRAGRSQELNRLLWAYFRERAGHVPPFSDVFNREGQAAISMRNLAEYLIERWTPAVRAGRST
;
A
#
# COMPACT_ATOMS: atom_id res chain seq x y z
N MET A 1 -10.34 2.06 8.87
CA MET A 1 -11.00 1.55 7.65
C MET A 1 -10.77 0.05 7.56
N SER A 2 -11.72 -0.71 7.01
CA SER A 2 -11.51 -2.14 6.76
C SER A 2 -10.85 -2.32 5.40
N LEU A 3 -9.90 -3.25 5.29
CA LEU A 3 -9.31 -3.63 4.01
C LEU A 3 -10.27 -4.56 3.26
N ASN A 4 -10.36 -4.42 1.95
CA ASN A 4 -11.02 -5.40 1.10
C ASN A 4 -10.14 -6.67 0.98
N ARG A 5 -10.69 -7.74 0.40
CA ARG A 5 -9.98 -9.03 0.26
C ARG A 5 -8.62 -8.89 -0.46
N TYR A 6 -8.55 -8.08 -1.51
CA TYR A 6 -7.36 -7.91 -2.34
C TYR A 6 -6.29 -7.06 -1.65
N GLU A 7 -6.73 -6.01 -0.96
CA GLU A 7 -5.91 -5.18 -0.09
C GLU A 7 -5.30 -5.98 1.06
N GLN A 8 -6.12 -6.81 1.72
CA GLN A 8 -5.65 -7.70 2.78
C GLN A 8 -4.61 -8.71 2.27
N MET A 9 -4.89 -9.33 1.12
CA MET A 9 -3.99 -10.29 0.51
C MET A 9 -2.63 -9.69 0.14
N LEU A 10 -2.61 -8.47 -0.42
CA LEU A 10 -1.36 -7.77 -0.71
C LEU A 10 -0.62 -7.39 0.58
N LEU A 11 -1.34 -6.93 1.61
CA LEU A 11 -0.75 -6.62 2.91
C LEU A 11 -0.08 -7.85 3.53
N ASP A 12 -0.75 -8.99 3.51
CA ASP A 12 -0.22 -10.23 4.08
C ASP A 12 1.04 -10.67 3.35
N TYR A 13 1.02 -10.64 2.00
CA TYR A 13 2.21 -10.91 1.20
C TYR A 13 3.39 -9.98 1.55
N VAL A 14 3.16 -8.67 1.61
CA VAL A 14 4.21 -7.69 1.96
C VAL A 14 4.72 -7.89 3.39
N ARG A 15 3.89 -8.34 4.32
CA ARG A 15 4.31 -8.62 5.71
C ARG A 15 5.11 -9.91 5.84
N ASP A 16 4.81 -10.90 5.02
CA ASP A 16 5.53 -12.18 5.02
C ASP A 16 6.89 -12.08 4.32
N HIS A 17 7.15 -11.01 3.55
CA HIS A 17 8.40 -10.75 2.84
C HIS A 17 9.08 -9.49 3.39
N GLN A 18 10.06 -9.66 4.27
CA GLN A 18 10.72 -8.54 4.97
C GLN A 18 11.30 -7.49 4.01
N ASP A 19 11.96 -7.91 2.93
CA ASP A 19 12.56 -7.00 1.94
C ASP A 19 11.50 -6.11 1.27
N GLU A 20 10.32 -6.66 0.99
CA GLU A 20 9.18 -5.92 0.44
C GLU A 20 8.64 -4.94 1.47
N SER A 21 8.54 -5.37 2.73
CA SER A 21 8.12 -4.49 3.82
C SER A 21 9.03 -3.28 3.97
N ASP A 22 10.34 -3.49 3.91
CA ASP A 22 11.33 -2.42 4.05
C ASP A 22 11.32 -1.48 2.83
N TYR A 23 11.17 -2.03 1.62
CA TYR A 23 10.96 -1.25 0.40
C TYR A 23 9.75 -0.33 0.53
N TRP A 24 8.59 -0.88 0.90
CA TRP A 24 7.35 -0.10 0.99
C TRP A 24 7.38 0.93 2.12
N GLN A 25 8.02 0.62 3.24
CA GLN A 25 8.28 1.62 4.29
C GLN A 25 9.12 2.79 3.77
N GLY A 26 10.14 2.52 2.96
CA GLY A 26 10.94 3.54 2.28
C GLY A 26 10.09 4.45 1.40
N ILE A 27 9.29 3.84 0.51
CA ILE A 27 8.36 4.57 -0.37
C ILE A 27 7.38 5.45 0.43
N VAL A 28 6.76 4.92 1.48
CA VAL A 28 5.81 5.69 2.30
C VAL A 28 6.49 6.90 2.96
N ARG A 29 7.72 6.73 3.46
CA ARG A 29 8.49 7.84 4.06
C ARG A 29 8.84 8.91 3.03
N ASP A 30 9.23 8.51 1.82
CA ASP A 30 9.57 9.44 0.75
C ASP A 30 8.33 10.19 0.22
N LEU A 31 7.18 9.51 0.09
CA LEU A 31 5.90 10.16 -0.21
C LEU A 31 5.51 11.18 0.86
N GLY A 32 5.87 10.91 2.12
CA GLY A 32 5.72 11.87 3.22
C GLY A 32 6.48 13.18 3.01
N ARG A 33 7.59 13.14 2.27
CA ARG A 33 8.45 14.30 1.95
C ARG A 33 7.99 15.02 0.67
N THR A 34 7.52 14.28 -0.32
CA THR A 34 7.14 14.84 -1.63
C THR A 34 5.70 15.33 -1.70
N HIS A 35 4.80 14.73 -0.93
CA HIS A 35 3.39 15.12 -0.85
C HIS A 35 3.05 15.66 0.54
N PRO A 36 2.75 16.97 0.69
CA PRO A 36 2.46 17.54 2.00
C PRO A 36 1.10 17.09 2.55
N ASP A 37 0.13 16.80 1.67
CA ASP A 37 -1.22 16.42 2.05
C ASP A 37 -1.45 14.89 2.02
N ARG A 38 -2.33 14.42 2.91
CA ARG A 38 -2.64 12.98 3.05
C ARG A 38 -3.32 12.41 1.80
N ALA A 39 -4.12 13.21 1.11
CA ALA A 39 -4.87 12.76 -0.07
C ALA A 39 -3.92 12.44 -1.24
N GLY A 40 -2.95 13.31 -1.50
CA GLY A 40 -1.90 13.12 -2.50
C GLY A 40 -1.05 11.89 -2.21
N ARG A 41 -0.61 11.70 -0.96
CA ARG A 41 0.11 10.47 -0.55
C ARG A 41 -0.69 9.21 -0.81
N SER A 42 -1.96 9.21 -0.41
CA SER A 42 -2.86 8.06 -0.58
C SER A 42 -3.09 7.74 -2.06
N GLN A 43 -3.32 8.77 -2.89
CA GLN A 43 -3.54 8.61 -4.31
C GLN A 43 -2.32 8.04 -5.03
N GLU A 44 -1.13 8.54 -4.71
CA GLU A 44 0.11 8.07 -5.34
C GLU A 44 0.45 6.65 -4.89
N LEU A 45 0.37 6.39 -3.58
CA LEU A 45 0.61 5.05 -3.05
C LEU A 45 -0.40 4.02 -3.59
N ASN A 46 -1.67 4.41 -3.76
CA ASN A 46 -2.68 3.56 -4.40
C ASN A 46 -2.27 3.16 -5.84
N ARG A 47 -1.73 4.08 -6.64
CA ARG A 47 -1.23 3.75 -7.99
C ARG A 47 -0.06 2.79 -7.95
N LEU A 48 0.91 3.05 -7.07
CA LEU A 48 2.11 2.21 -6.92
C LEU A 48 1.75 0.80 -6.46
N LEU A 49 0.87 0.66 -5.46
CA LEU A 49 0.39 -0.64 -4.98
C LEU A 49 -0.33 -1.42 -6.07
N TRP A 50 -1.15 -0.76 -6.89
CA TRP A 50 -1.81 -1.43 -8.01
C TRP A 50 -0.82 -1.89 -9.09
N ALA A 51 0.17 -1.06 -9.43
CA ALA A 51 1.22 -1.43 -10.38
C ALA A 51 2.02 -2.64 -9.89
N TYR A 52 2.40 -2.63 -8.61
CA TYR A 52 3.11 -3.74 -7.98
C TYR A 52 2.28 -5.02 -7.93
N PHE A 53 0.99 -4.91 -7.58
CA PHE A 53 0.07 -6.04 -7.58
C PHE A 53 0.00 -6.70 -8.96
N ARG A 54 -0.07 -5.89 -10.03
CA ARG A 54 -0.06 -6.37 -11.42
C ARG A 54 1.25 -7.07 -11.79
N GLU A 55 2.39 -6.49 -11.40
CA GLU A 55 3.70 -7.11 -11.65
C GLU A 55 3.80 -8.47 -10.95
N ARG A 56 3.45 -8.52 -9.66
CA ARG A 56 3.52 -9.75 -8.87
C ARG A 56 2.53 -10.80 -9.33
N ALA A 57 1.42 -10.44 -9.96
CA ALA A 57 0.50 -11.41 -10.56
C ALA A 57 1.09 -12.22 -11.71
N GLY A 58 2.21 -11.78 -12.32
CA GLY A 58 2.96 -12.61 -13.26
C GLY A 58 3.73 -13.76 -12.59
N HIS A 59 3.94 -13.69 -11.27
CA HIS A 59 4.86 -14.57 -10.54
C HIS A 59 4.22 -15.27 -9.33
N VAL A 60 3.15 -14.71 -8.76
CA VAL A 60 2.53 -15.12 -7.51
C VAL A 60 1.11 -15.64 -7.80
N PRO A 61 0.86 -16.97 -7.69
CA PRO A 61 -0.42 -17.57 -8.11
C PRO A 61 -1.67 -16.97 -7.44
N PRO A 62 -1.67 -16.62 -6.13
CA PRO A 62 -2.81 -15.94 -5.51
C PRO A 62 -3.23 -14.63 -6.20
N PHE A 63 -2.27 -13.89 -6.78
CA PHE A 63 -2.56 -12.64 -7.47
C PHE A 63 -3.04 -12.88 -8.90
N SER A 64 -2.50 -13.90 -9.61
CA SER A 64 -2.97 -14.25 -10.96
C SER A 64 -4.45 -14.65 -10.97
N ASP A 65 -4.91 -15.34 -9.93
CA ASP A 65 -6.30 -15.76 -9.79
C ASP A 65 -7.28 -14.58 -9.69
N VAL A 66 -6.83 -13.44 -9.18
CA VAL A 66 -7.64 -12.22 -9.14
C VAL A 66 -7.84 -11.66 -10.55
N PHE A 67 -6.79 -11.58 -11.36
CA PHE A 67 -6.89 -11.11 -12.75
C PHE A 67 -7.73 -12.03 -13.63
N ASN A 68 -7.68 -13.35 -13.38
CA ASN A 68 -8.50 -14.31 -14.08
C ASN A 68 -10.00 -14.19 -13.75
N ARG A 69 -10.35 -13.72 -12.55
CA ARG A 69 -11.76 -13.61 -12.09
C ARG A 69 -12.38 -12.24 -12.33
N GLU A 70 -11.64 -11.17 -12.06
CA GLU A 70 -12.13 -9.78 -12.12
C GLU A 70 -11.81 -9.10 -13.47
N GLY A 71 -11.00 -9.76 -14.31
CA GLY A 71 -10.43 -9.17 -15.53
C GLY A 71 -9.31 -8.17 -15.23
N GLN A 72 -8.95 -7.35 -16.22
CA GLN A 72 -7.89 -6.32 -16.10
C GLN A 72 -8.37 -5.02 -15.44
N ALA A 73 -9.57 -5.00 -14.85
CA ALA A 73 -10.11 -3.81 -14.21
C ALA A 73 -9.22 -3.36 -13.04
N ALA A 74 -9.01 -2.05 -12.93
CA ALA A 74 -8.21 -1.50 -11.84
C ALA A 74 -8.93 -1.68 -10.50
N ILE A 75 -8.33 -2.44 -9.58
CA ILE A 75 -8.82 -2.58 -8.21
C ILE A 75 -8.24 -1.44 -7.38
N SER A 76 -9.10 -0.73 -6.67
CA SER A 76 -8.67 0.30 -5.74
C SER A 76 -7.92 -0.32 -4.57
N MET A 77 -6.69 0.15 -4.33
CA MET A 77 -5.82 -0.17 -3.19
C MET A 77 -5.80 0.98 -2.18
N ARG A 78 -6.83 1.83 -2.19
CA ARG A 78 -6.85 3.07 -1.42
C ARG A 78 -6.88 2.84 0.08
N ASN A 79 -7.67 1.88 0.59
CA ASN A 79 -7.70 1.64 2.03
C ASN A 79 -6.36 1.06 2.49
N LEU A 80 -5.73 0.22 1.67
CA LEU A 80 -4.37 -0.26 1.95
C LEU A 80 -3.37 0.89 1.97
N ALA A 81 -3.41 1.78 0.98
CA ALA A 81 -2.55 2.96 0.95
C ALA A 81 -2.71 3.80 2.22
N GLU A 82 -3.95 4.10 2.60
CA GLU A 82 -4.25 4.86 3.82
C GLU A 82 -3.77 4.14 5.10
N TYR A 83 -3.94 2.82 5.17
CA TYR A 83 -3.47 2.00 6.27
C TYR A 83 -1.94 2.02 6.42
N LEU A 84 -1.20 1.87 5.31
CA LEU A 84 0.26 1.88 5.32
C LEU A 84 0.81 3.26 5.66
N ILE A 85 0.19 4.34 5.16
CA ILE A 85 0.55 5.71 5.52
C ILE A 85 0.38 5.91 7.03
N GLU A 86 -0.76 5.50 7.60
CA GLU A 86 -1.01 5.63 9.04
C GLU A 86 -0.01 4.82 9.88
N ARG A 87 0.36 3.63 9.43
CA ARG A 87 1.23 2.73 10.20
C ARG A 87 2.72 3.06 10.11
N TRP A 88 3.19 3.55 8.96
CA TRP A 88 4.62 3.74 8.70
C TRP A 88 5.05 5.20 8.59
N THR A 89 4.11 6.15 8.58
CA THR A 89 4.46 7.54 8.83
C THR A 89 4.73 7.69 10.33
N PRO A 90 5.90 8.20 10.74
CA PRO A 90 6.14 8.46 12.16
C PRO A 90 5.06 9.40 12.68
N ALA A 91 4.43 9.03 13.80
CA ALA A 91 3.53 9.94 14.50
C ALA A 91 4.30 11.24 14.75
N VAL A 92 3.83 12.36 14.20
CA VAL A 92 4.29 13.67 14.64
C VAL A 92 3.98 13.69 16.13
N ARG A 93 5.02 13.64 16.98
CA ARG A 93 4.88 13.92 18.40
C ARG A 93 4.34 15.33 18.48
N ALA A 94 3.02 15.46 18.55
CA ALA A 94 2.39 16.70 18.96
C ALA A 94 3.03 17.03 20.30
N GLY A 95 3.78 18.13 20.34
CA GLY A 95 4.49 18.56 21.53
C GLY A 95 3.53 18.54 22.70
N ARG A 96 3.84 17.71 23.70
CA ARG A 96 3.25 17.82 25.02
C ARG A 96 3.84 19.10 25.61
N SER A 97 3.23 20.24 25.31
CA SER A 97 3.50 21.50 25.99
C SER A 97 3.23 21.24 27.47
N THR A 98 4.30 21.23 28.25
CA THR A 98 4.25 21.22 29.72
C THR A 98 4.30 22.66 30.19
#